data_AF-D7KL67-F1
#
_entry.id   AF-D7KL67-F1
#
_cell.length_a   1.000
_cell.length_b   1.000
_cell.length_c   1.000
_cell.angle_alpha   90.00
_cell.angle_beta   90.00
_cell.angle_gamma   90.00
#
_symmetry.space_group_name_H-M   'P 1'
#
loop_
_entity.id
_entity.type
_entity.pdbx_description
1 polymer ?
#
loop_
_entity_poly.entity_id
_entity_poly.type
_entity_poly.pdbx_seq_one_letter_code
_entity_poly.pdbx_strand_id
1 'polypeptide(L)'
;MESMSLSHRVARHNKKLQKSRYSPYSKETNIIIEKEMQKDEAIRLGVEFSLFVAEAMVLLSDDIRSMLLFCLWLLKDAGKGITAPVVGRLIFVMIYVFETYIKPKNGVYQAGGKSKQWELIVNSSQNFVFGIGELDRIVLILRKRESSFGELVKTSDFEHYNQELKKLEETLRSAKNVSEAYGFSREAIKSNILYLWKPLFETSPPKVKVINPKNRILEMFKPLLIQAREDACSRLIASLHI
;
A
#
# COMPACT_ATOMS: atom_id res chain seq x y z
N MET A 1 16.13 -22.18 -92.34
CA MET A 1 15.26 -22.56 -91.20
C MET A 1 16.00 -22.19 -89.93
N GLU A 2 15.68 -21.02 -89.38
CA GLU A 2 16.24 -20.54 -88.12
C GLU A 2 15.53 -21.23 -86.95
N SER A 3 16.27 -21.89 -86.07
CA SER A 3 15.75 -22.50 -84.85
C SER A 3 15.71 -21.45 -83.73
N MET A 4 14.50 -20.99 -83.43
CA MET A 4 14.21 -19.97 -82.42
C MET A 4 14.30 -20.57 -81.01
N SER A 5 15.22 -20.04 -80.20
CA SER A 5 15.39 -20.33 -78.77
C SER A 5 14.35 -19.57 -77.94
N LEU A 6 13.38 -20.27 -77.34
CA LEU A 6 12.39 -19.72 -76.41
C LEU A 6 12.85 -19.94 -74.97
N SER A 7 13.58 -18.97 -74.44
CA SER A 7 13.88 -18.90 -72.99
C SER A 7 12.70 -18.24 -72.28
N HIS A 8 11.81 -19.03 -71.66
CA HIS A 8 10.78 -18.50 -70.75
C HIS A 8 11.42 -17.96 -69.46
N ARG A 9 11.77 -16.67 -69.45
CA ARG A 9 12.07 -15.94 -68.21
C ARG A 9 10.76 -15.53 -67.55
N VAL A 10 10.35 -16.27 -66.52
CA VAL A 10 9.28 -15.85 -65.61
C VAL A 10 9.77 -14.63 -64.83
N ALA A 11 9.24 -13.45 -65.14
CA ALA A 11 9.47 -12.24 -64.37
C ALA A 11 8.79 -12.36 -63.00
N ARG A 12 9.53 -12.80 -61.98
CA ARG A 12 9.07 -12.71 -60.59
C ARG A 12 9.05 -11.24 -60.17
N HIS A 13 7.87 -10.65 -60.14
CA HIS A 13 7.66 -9.35 -59.51
C HIS A 13 7.96 -9.44 -58.00
N ASN A 14 9.13 -8.94 -57.60
CA ASN A 14 9.46 -8.66 -56.20
C ASN A 14 8.73 -7.38 -55.72
N LYS A 15 7.39 -7.39 -55.70
CA LYS A 15 6.64 -6.42 -54.90
C LYS A 15 6.76 -6.89 -53.45
N LYS A 16 7.66 -6.27 -52.67
CA LYS A 16 7.59 -6.32 -51.21
C LYS A 16 6.18 -5.89 -50.81
N LEU A 17 5.38 -6.84 -50.33
CA LEU A 17 4.09 -6.54 -49.71
C LEU A 17 4.36 -5.56 -48.58
N GLN A 18 3.76 -4.37 -48.68
CA GLN A 18 3.79 -3.39 -47.62
C GLN A 18 3.20 -4.06 -46.37
N LYS A 19 3.93 -4.05 -45.25
CA LYS A 19 3.44 -4.51 -43.95
C LYS A 19 2.35 -3.54 -43.45
N SER A 20 1.19 -3.52 -44.09
CA SER A 20 -0.01 -2.90 -43.54
C SER A 20 -0.94 -4.00 -43.04
N ARG A 21 -0.75 -4.40 -41.78
CA ARG A 21 -1.83 -4.98 -40.99
C ARG A 21 -1.81 -4.32 -39.63
N TYR A 22 -2.36 -3.12 -39.60
CA TYR A 22 -2.81 -2.50 -38.37
C TYR A 22 -4.10 -3.25 -37.97
N SER A 23 -3.94 -4.31 -37.18
CA SER A 23 -5.08 -5.03 -36.62
C SER A 23 -5.65 -4.21 -35.47
N PRO A 24 -6.93 -3.81 -35.49
CA PRO A 24 -7.53 -3.03 -34.39
C PRO A 24 -7.46 -3.76 -33.04
N TYR A 25 -7.37 -5.09 -33.04
CA TYR A 25 -7.27 -5.92 -31.84
C TYR A 25 -5.90 -5.87 -31.13
N SER A 26 -4.81 -5.44 -31.79
CA SER A 26 -3.49 -5.39 -31.13
C SER A 26 -3.38 -4.23 -30.13
N LYS A 27 -4.03 -3.10 -30.41
CA LYS A 27 -4.05 -1.94 -29.50
C LYS A 27 -4.79 -2.24 -28.21
N GLU A 28 -5.96 -2.86 -28.32
CA GLU A 28 -6.79 -3.21 -27.17
C GLU A 28 -6.09 -4.25 -26.28
N THR A 29 -5.50 -5.27 -26.89
CA THR A 29 -4.70 -6.28 -26.17
C THR A 29 -3.52 -5.64 -25.43
N ASN A 30 -2.81 -4.69 -26.05
CA ASN A 30 -1.69 -4.00 -25.41
C ASN A 30 -2.12 -3.15 -24.21
N ILE A 31 -3.25 -2.44 -24.30
CA ILE A 31 -3.77 -1.62 -23.21
C ILE A 31 -4.18 -2.49 -22.01
N ILE A 32 -4.79 -3.65 -22.27
CA ILE A 32 -5.16 -4.62 -21.22
C ILE A 32 -3.89 -5.13 -20.51
N ILE A 33 -2.88 -5.55 -21.26
CA ILE A 33 -1.60 -6.01 -20.70
C ILE A 33 -0.96 -4.91 -19.85
N GLU A 34 -0.88 -3.68 -20.37
CA GLU A 34 -0.29 -2.55 -19.65
C GLU A 34 -1.05 -2.24 -18.36
N LYS A 35 -2.38 -2.28 -18.39
CA LYS A 35 -3.20 -2.08 -17.19
C LYS A 35 -2.98 -3.16 -16.14
N GLU A 36 -2.85 -4.43 -16.53
CA GLU A 36 -2.53 -5.51 -15.59
C GLU A 36 -1.12 -5.33 -15.00
N MET A 37 -0.13 -4.92 -15.81
CA MET A 37 1.20 -4.58 -15.30
C MET A 37 1.16 -3.42 -14.29
N GLN A 38 0.33 -2.40 -14.54
CA GLN A 38 0.14 -1.28 -13.60
C GLN A 38 -0.56 -1.71 -12.31
N LYS A 39 -1.47 -2.69 -12.37
CA LYS A 39 -2.09 -3.28 -11.16
C LYS A 39 -1.06 -4.05 -10.34
N ASP A 40 -0.22 -4.85 -10.97
CA ASP A 40 0.86 -5.56 -10.28
C ASP A 40 1.86 -4.59 -9.63
N GLU A 41 2.19 -3.50 -10.32
CA GLU A 41 3.04 -2.44 -9.78
C GLU A 41 2.38 -1.72 -8.60
N ALA A 42 1.08 -1.40 -8.69
CA ALA A 42 0.34 -0.82 -7.57
C ALA A 42 0.29 -1.76 -6.34
N ILE A 43 0.19 -3.08 -6.55
CA ILE A 43 0.30 -4.08 -5.49
C ILE A 43 1.70 -4.06 -4.88
N ARG A 44 2.76 -4.07 -5.71
CA ARG A 44 4.16 -4.02 -5.26
C ARG A 44 4.40 -2.78 -4.38
N LEU A 45 3.95 -1.61 -4.84
CA LEU A 45 4.06 -0.35 -4.13
C LEU A 45 3.25 -0.31 -2.83
N GLY A 46 2.07 -0.92 -2.83
CA GLY A 46 1.26 -1.08 -1.62
C GLY A 46 1.94 -1.95 -0.57
N VAL A 47 2.56 -3.05 -0.99
CA VAL A 47 3.37 -3.91 -0.10
C VAL A 47 4.55 -3.15 0.46
N GLU A 48 5.27 -2.41 -0.38
CA GLU A 48 6.44 -1.63 0.02
C GLU A 48 6.07 -0.52 1.02
N PHE A 49 5.03 0.26 0.73
CA PHE A 49 4.51 1.26 1.64
C PHE A 49 4.07 0.66 2.98
N SER A 50 3.40 -0.49 2.94
CA SER A 50 2.95 -1.20 4.14
C SER A 50 4.11 -1.69 5.01
N LEU A 51 5.28 -1.98 4.44
CA LEU A 51 6.47 -2.32 5.20
C LEU A 51 6.99 -1.12 6.01
N PHE A 52 6.93 0.09 5.46
CA PHE A 52 7.29 1.31 6.21
C PHE A 52 6.29 1.60 7.33
N VAL A 53 4.99 1.37 7.09
CA VAL A 53 3.97 1.45 8.15
C VAL A 53 4.25 0.43 9.25
N ALA A 54 4.57 -0.82 8.89
CA ALA A 54 4.91 -1.87 9.85
C ALA A 54 6.18 -1.54 10.65
N GLU A 55 7.20 -0.99 9.99
CA GLU A 55 8.44 -0.56 10.64
C GLU A 55 8.19 0.56 11.65
N ALA A 56 7.42 1.58 11.25
CA ALA A 56 7.02 2.68 12.14
C ALA A 56 6.21 2.18 13.34
N MET A 57 5.29 1.24 13.15
CA MET A 57 4.53 0.64 14.26
C MET A 57 5.45 -0.08 15.26
N VAL A 58 6.46 -0.81 14.77
CA VAL A 58 7.43 -1.49 15.62
C VAL A 58 8.35 -0.48 16.31
N LEU A 59 8.82 0.56 15.63
CA LEU A 59 9.64 1.63 16.22
C LEU A 59 8.94 2.34 17.37
N LEU A 60 7.63 2.57 17.24
CA LEU A 60 6.81 3.20 18.27
C LEU A 60 6.32 2.22 19.33
N SER A 61 6.65 0.93 19.25
CA SER A 61 6.09 -0.09 20.15
C SER A 61 6.64 -0.02 21.58
N ASP A 62 7.67 0.80 21.82
CA ASP A 62 8.16 1.17 23.15
C ASP A 62 7.10 1.96 23.95
N ASP A 63 6.21 2.69 23.26
CA ASP A 63 5.02 3.29 23.85
C ASP A 63 3.78 2.99 22.99
N ILE A 64 2.91 2.12 23.52
CA ILE A 64 1.72 1.69 22.78
C ILE A 64 0.84 2.87 22.35
N ARG A 65 0.79 3.94 23.14
CA ARG A 65 -0.08 5.09 22.87
C ARG A 65 0.40 5.82 21.64
N SER A 66 1.70 6.09 21.54
CA SER A 66 2.35 6.66 20.36
C SER A 66 2.08 5.78 19.13
N MET A 67 2.27 4.47 19.22
CA MET A 67 1.98 3.56 18.10
C MET A 67 0.51 3.62 17.65
N LEU A 68 -0.44 3.58 18.60
CA LEU A 68 -1.86 3.65 18.28
C LEU A 68 -2.28 5.03 17.75
N LEU A 69 -1.70 6.12 18.28
CA LEU A 69 -1.91 7.47 17.77
C LEU A 69 -1.42 7.61 16.33
N PHE A 70 -0.25 7.06 16.02
CA PHE A 70 0.26 6.98 14.64
C PHE A 70 -0.72 6.24 13.73
N CYS A 71 -1.23 5.08 14.16
CA CYS A 71 -2.23 4.33 13.39
C CYS A 71 -3.52 5.14 13.16
N LEU A 72 -4.07 5.77 14.20
CA LEU A 72 -5.26 6.62 14.06
C LEU A 72 -5.02 7.80 13.13
N TRP A 73 -3.86 8.44 13.26
CA TRP A 73 -3.45 9.57 12.46
C TRP A 73 -3.36 9.20 10.96
N LEU A 74 -2.72 8.08 10.63
CA LEU A 74 -2.70 7.53 9.25
C LEU A 74 -4.10 7.29 8.68
N LEU A 75 -5.02 6.77 9.49
CA LEU A 75 -6.38 6.44 9.05
C LEU A 75 -7.28 7.68 8.92
N LYS A 76 -7.05 8.71 9.75
CA LYS A 76 -7.84 9.96 9.74
C LYS A 76 -7.43 10.88 8.59
N ASP A 77 -6.12 11.05 8.40
CA ASP A 77 -5.58 12.03 7.44
C ASP A 77 -5.68 11.54 5.99
N ALA A 78 -5.98 10.25 5.79
CA ALA A 78 -6.30 9.68 4.49
C ALA A 78 -7.57 10.28 3.84
N GLY A 79 -8.43 10.99 4.60
CA GLY A 79 -9.64 11.67 4.10
C GLY A 79 -10.70 10.74 3.50
N LYS A 80 -10.50 9.43 3.59
CA LYS A 80 -11.31 8.39 2.94
C LYS A 80 -11.76 7.37 3.98
N GLY A 81 -12.99 6.89 3.84
CA GLY A 81 -13.57 5.94 4.79
C GLY A 81 -12.79 4.63 4.89
N ILE A 82 -13.00 3.89 5.97
CA ILE A 82 -12.39 2.56 6.26
C ILE A 82 -12.56 1.56 5.11
N THR A 83 -13.55 1.77 4.24
CA THR A 83 -13.85 0.94 3.07
C THR A 83 -13.02 1.28 1.83
N ALA A 84 -12.17 2.31 1.89
CA ALA A 84 -11.28 2.66 0.79
C ALA A 84 -10.28 1.52 0.52
N PRO A 85 -9.95 1.24 -0.75
CA PRO A 85 -9.15 0.07 -1.10
C PRO A 85 -7.82 0.00 -0.36
N VAL A 86 -7.05 1.10 -0.33
CA VAL A 86 -5.74 1.14 0.32
C VAL A 86 -5.88 1.15 1.84
N VAL A 87 -6.73 2.03 2.39
CA VAL A 87 -6.96 2.15 3.84
C VAL A 87 -7.40 0.81 4.43
N GLY A 88 -8.30 0.09 3.74
CA GLY A 88 -8.73 -1.23 4.15
C GLY A 88 -7.58 -2.23 4.24
N ARG A 89 -6.63 -2.24 3.27
CA ARG A 89 -5.44 -3.11 3.34
C ARG A 89 -4.51 -2.72 4.47
N LEU A 90 -4.28 -1.42 4.66
CA LEU A 90 -3.43 -0.92 5.75
C LEU A 90 -3.97 -1.30 7.13
N ILE A 91 -5.29 -1.27 7.33
CA ILE A 91 -5.91 -1.74 8.58
C ILE A 91 -5.58 -3.22 8.84
N PHE A 92 -5.66 -4.08 7.83
CA PHE A 92 -5.29 -5.49 7.99
C PHE A 92 -3.80 -5.66 8.29
N VAL A 93 -2.93 -4.86 7.66
CA VAL A 93 -1.49 -4.85 7.97
C VAL A 93 -1.26 -4.41 9.42
N MET A 94 -1.90 -3.33 9.87
CA MET A 94 -1.78 -2.84 11.23
C MET A 94 -2.20 -3.90 12.26
N ILE A 95 -3.36 -4.53 12.06
CA ILE A 95 -3.84 -5.62 12.93
C ILE A 95 -2.82 -6.76 12.96
N TYR A 96 -2.33 -7.18 11.79
CA TYR A 96 -1.35 -8.27 11.68
C TYR A 96 -0.06 -7.96 12.44
N VAL A 97 0.51 -6.77 12.22
CA VAL A 97 1.75 -6.33 12.88
C VAL A 97 1.54 -6.23 14.38
N PHE A 98 0.42 -5.64 14.81
CA PHE A 98 0.08 -5.53 16.21
C PHE A 98 -0.04 -6.89 16.90
N GLU A 99 -0.84 -7.81 16.35
CA GLU A 99 -1.08 -9.12 16.96
C GLU A 99 0.16 -10.01 16.96
N THR A 100 1.00 -9.92 15.92
CA THR A 100 2.12 -10.86 15.72
C THR A 100 3.41 -10.35 16.34
N TYR A 101 3.71 -9.05 16.25
CA TYR A 101 5.02 -8.49 16.61
C TYR A 101 5.01 -7.65 17.88
N ILE A 102 3.88 -6.99 18.20
CA ILE A 102 3.81 -6.00 19.28
C ILE A 102 3.12 -6.58 20.53
N LYS A 103 1.89 -7.07 20.39
CA LYS A 103 1.05 -7.60 21.48
C LYS A 103 1.75 -8.68 22.32
N PRO A 104 2.50 -9.64 21.76
CA PRO A 104 3.17 -10.66 22.57
C PRO A 104 4.30 -10.12 23.46
N LYS A 105 4.87 -8.95 23.14
CA LYS A 105 6.01 -8.35 23.85
C LYS A 105 5.59 -7.36 24.93
N ASN A 106 4.43 -6.74 24.76
CA ASN A 106 3.94 -5.68 25.64
C ASN A 106 2.98 -6.24 26.69
N GLY A 107 3.53 -6.98 27.65
CA GLY A 107 2.78 -7.66 28.72
C GLY A 107 2.09 -6.72 29.71
N VAL A 108 2.54 -5.47 29.85
CA VAL A 108 1.88 -4.40 30.62
C VAL A 108 2.17 -3.06 29.96
N TYR A 109 1.13 -2.31 29.62
CA TYR A 109 1.25 -0.97 29.02
C TYR A 109 1.90 0.01 30.02
N GLN A 110 3.03 0.62 29.65
CA GLN A 110 3.57 1.72 30.46
C GLN A 110 2.77 2.99 30.14
N ALA A 111 1.90 3.37 31.07
CA ALA A 111 1.15 4.60 30.98
C ALA A 111 2.07 5.81 31.23
N GLY A 112 2.20 6.71 30.24
CA GLY A 112 2.66 8.09 30.48
C GLY A 112 3.86 8.59 29.66
N GLY A 113 4.44 7.78 28.78
CA GLY A 113 5.58 8.19 27.94
C GLY A 113 5.19 8.59 26.51
N LYS A 114 6.00 9.44 25.87
CA LYS A 114 6.06 9.62 24.40
C LYS A 114 7.14 8.67 23.89
N SER A 115 6.89 7.93 22.80
CA SER A 115 7.92 7.06 22.20
C SER A 115 9.19 7.86 21.89
N LYS A 116 10.35 7.26 22.12
CA LYS A 116 11.65 7.87 21.78
C LYS A 116 11.79 8.13 20.27
N GLN A 117 11.06 7.36 19.45
CA GLN A 117 11.08 7.47 17.99
C GLN A 117 9.95 8.33 17.44
N TRP A 118 9.12 8.93 18.30
CA TRP A 118 7.97 9.72 17.85
C TRP A 118 8.34 10.87 16.93
N GLU A 119 9.40 11.62 17.24
CA GLU A 119 9.82 12.77 16.44
C GLU A 119 10.27 12.38 15.03
N LEU A 120 10.93 11.23 14.90
CA LEU A 120 11.31 10.67 13.60
C LEU A 120 10.06 10.39 12.73
N ILE A 121 9.03 9.82 13.33
CA ILE A 121 7.77 9.50 12.63
C ILE A 121 6.99 10.77 12.29
N VAL A 122 6.95 11.76 13.19
CA VAL A 122 6.32 13.05 12.91
C VAL A 122 7.02 13.78 11.75
N ASN A 123 8.35 13.73 11.68
CA ASN A 123 9.10 14.37 10.60
C ASN A 123 8.85 13.71 9.22
N SER A 124 8.45 12.44 9.19
CA SER A 124 8.09 11.70 7.97
C SER A 124 6.58 11.69 7.69
N SER A 125 5.79 12.42 8.48
CA SER A 125 4.33 12.43 8.39
C SER A 125 3.81 12.76 6.98
N GLN A 126 4.39 13.77 6.33
CA GLN A 126 3.96 14.15 4.98
C GLN A 126 4.16 13.03 3.96
N ASN A 127 5.24 12.25 4.06
CA ASN A 127 5.50 11.12 3.16
C ASN A 127 4.47 9.99 3.36
N PHE A 128 4.04 9.75 4.61
CA PHE A 128 2.98 8.78 4.88
C PHE A 128 1.62 9.21 4.33
N VAL A 129 1.22 10.47 4.57
CA VAL A 129 -0.05 11.01 4.06
C VAL A 129 -0.06 10.99 2.53
N PHE A 130 1.05 11.42 1.92
CA PHE A 130 1.24 11.34 0.47
C PHE A 130 1.12 9.89 -0.04
N GLY A 131 1.79 8.94 0.61
CA GLY A 131 1.77 7.53 0.24
C GLY A 131 0.36 6.95 0.21
N ILE A 132 -0.47 7.26 1.21
CA ILE A 132 -1.88 6.82 1.21
C ILE A 132 -2.67 7.50 0.10
N GLY A 133 -2.57 8.84 0.00
CA GLY A 133 -3.35 9.64 -0.94
C GLY A 133 -3.10 9.24 -2.39
N GLU A 134 -1.83 9.17 -2.79
CA GLU A 134 -1.44 8.90 -4.17
C GLU A 134 -1.67 7.43 -4.54
N LEU A 135 -1.36 6.48 -3.66
CA LEU A 135 -1.64 5.07 -3.95
C LEU A 135 -3.14 4.83 -4.12
N ASP A 136 -3.97 5.47 -3.31
CA ASP A 136 -5.42 5.30 -3.40
C ASP A 136 -6.00 6.00 -4.65
N ARG A 137 -5.35 7.06 -5.15
CA ARG A 137 -5.63 7.66 -6.48
C ARG A 137 -5.28 6.69 -7.62
N ILE A 138 -4.08 6.10 -7.59
CA ILE A 138 -3.62 5.09 -8.55
C ILE A 138 -4.61 3.91 -8.60
N VAL A 139 -4.97 3.36 -7.44
CA VAL A 139 -5.91 2.24 -7.34
C VAL A 139 -7.29 2.59 -7.87
N LEU A 140 -7.77 3.81 -7.62
CA LEU A 140 -9.06 4.27 -8.13
C LEU A 140 -9.09 4.31 -9.66
N ILE A 141 -8.03 4.82 -10.29
CA ILE A 141 -7.88 4.86 -11.76
C ILE A 141 -7.90 3.44 -12.32
N LEU A 142 -7.07 2.55 -11.75
CA LEU A 142 -6.93 1.16 -12.23
C LEU A 142 -8.17 0.30 -12.00
N ARG A 143 -9.04 0.66 -11.04
CA ARG A 143 -10.29 -0.07 -10.74
C ARG A 143 -11.46 0.29 -11.67
N LYS A 144 -11.42 1.42 -12.40
CA LYS A 144 -12.48 1.77 -13.36
C LYS A 144 -12.66 0.67 -14.42
N ARG A 145 -13.90 0.26 -14.68
CA ARG A 145 -14.27 -0.84 -15.61
C ARG A 145 -13.95 -0.49 -17.06
N GLU A 146 -13.82 -1.55 -17.86
CA GLU A 146 -13.44 -1.57 -19.29
C GLU A 146 -14.39 -0.81 -20.24
N SER A 147 -15.60 -0.44 -19.81
CA SER A 147 -16.60 0.22 -20.67
C SER A 147 -16.26 1.66 -21.05
N SER A 148 -15.28 2.26 -20.37
CA SER A 148 -14.54 3.44 -20.84
C SER A 148 -13.12 2.97 -21.09
N PHE A 149 -12.55 3.20 -22.28
CA PHE A 149 -11.14 2.94 -22.60
C PHE A 149 -10.28 3.11 -21.35
N GLY A 150 -9.75 2.01 -20.83
CA GLY A 150 -9.23 1.93 -19.47
C GLY A 150 -8.20 3.03 -19.24
N GLU A 151 -8.51 3.95 -18.32
CA GLU A 151 -7.60 5.03 -17.96
C GLU A 151 -6.33 4.39 -17.36
N LEU A 152 -5.20 4.61 -18.04
CA LEU A 152 -3.89 4.20 -17.57
C LEU A 152 -3.36 5.29 -16.62
N VAL A 153 -2.65 4.86 -15.59
CA VAL A 153 -1.92 5.77 -14.72
C VAL A 153 -0.68 6.26 -15.49
N LYS A 154 -0.31 7.54 -15.35
CA LYS A 154 0.88 8.04 -16.03
C LYS A 154 2.12 7.41 -15.40
N THR A 155 3.11 7.06 -16.22
CA THR A 155 4.40 6.52 -15.72
C THR A 155 5.06 7.47 -14.72
N SER A 156 4.94 8.78 -14.94
CA SER A 156 5.41 9.83 -14.03
C SER A 156 4.82 9.73 -12.62
N ASP A 157 3.58 9.25 -12.49
CA ASP A 157 2.91 9.13 -11.18
C ASP A 157 3.56 8.00 -10.36
N PHE A 158 3.87 6.87 -11.02
CA PHE A 158 4.61 5.77 -10.39
C PHE A 158 6.05 6.15 -10.05
N GLU A 159 6.73 6.88 -10.94
CA GLU A 159 8.09 7.38 -10.68
C GLU A 159 8.13 8.32 -9.48
N HIS A 160 7.22 9.28 -9.43
CA HIS A 160 7.09 10.21 -8.31
C HIS A 160 6.77 9.47 -7.00
N TYR A 161 5.86 8.49 -7.04
CA TYR A 161 5.55 7.67 -5.88
C TYR A 161 6.76 6.90 -5.34
N ASN A 162 7.55 6.27 -6.21
CA ASN A 162 8.79 5.59 -5.81
C ASN A 162 9.81 6.56 -5.19
N GLN A 163 9.92 7.79 -5.71
CA GLN A 163 10.80 8.81 -5.12
C GLN A 163 10.38 9.18 -3.69
N GLU A 164 9.08 9.34 -3.44
CA GLU A 164 8.56 9.62 -2.10
C GLU A 164 8.74 8.45 -1.14
N LEU A 165 8.55 7.21 -1.61
CA LEU A 165 8.88 6.02 -0.81
C LEU A 165 10.35 5.95 -0.46
N LYS A 166 11.24 6.34 -1.38
CA LYS A 166 12.69 6.37 -1.11
C LYS A 166 13.05 7.38 -0.02
N LYS A 167 12.42 8.56 0.02
CA LYS A 167 12.61 9.54 1.11
C LYS A 167 12.19 8.97 2.46
N LEU A 168 11.08 8.22 2.47
CA LEU A 168 10.60 7.54 3.67
C LEU A 168 11.57 6.44 4.12
N GLU A 169 12.10 5.64 3.18
CA GLU A 169 13.14 4.64 3.44
C GLU A 169 14.39 5.28 4.04
N GLU A 170 14.89 6.37 3.46
CA GLU A 170 16.06 7.10 3.94
C GLU A 170 15.86 7.65 5.34
N THR A 171 14.65 8.14 5.65
CA THR A 171 14.30 8.62 6.99
C THR A 171 14.33 7.48 8.01
N LEU A 172 13.64 6.38 7.72
CA LEU A 172 13.56 5.23 8.63
C LEU A 172 14.90 4.49 8.77
N ARG A 173 15.77 4.56 7.76
CA ARG A 173 17.12 3.98 7.82
C ARG A 173 17.94 4.46 9.02
N SER A 174 17.71 5.70 9.48
CA SER A 174 18.38 6.25 10.67
C SER A 174 18.06 5.48 11.96
N ALA A 175 16.91 4.80 12.02
CA ALA A 175 16.46 4.02 13.16
C ALA A 175 16.41 2.51 12.88
N LYS A 176 17.02 2.04 11.79
CA LYS A 176 17.01 0.62 11.40
C LYS A 176 17.49 -0.34 12.50
N ASN A 177 18.58 0.01 13.18
CA ASN A 177 19.10 -0.83 14.27
C ASN A 177 18.10 -0.92 15.43
N VAL A 178 17.30 0.13 15.66
CA VAL A 178 16.27 0.17 16.70
C VAL A 178 15.08 -0.69 16.28
N SER A 179 14.62 -0.58 15.03
CA SER A 179 13.50 -1.40 14.52
C SER A 179 13.85 -2.89 14.57
N GLU A 180 15.05 -3.27 14.13
CA GLU A 180 15.56 -4.65 14.20
C GLU A 180 15.68 -5.16 15.64
N ALA A 181 16.18 -4.34 16.58
CA ALA A 181 16.24 -4.68 18.00
C ALA A 181 14.84 -4.88 18.61
N TYR A 182 13.84 -4.13 18.12
CA TYR A 182 12.43 -4.32 18.48
C TYR A 182 11.78 -5.49 17.73
N GLY A 183 12.56 -6.25 16.96
CA GLY A 183 12.19 -7.47 16.27
C GLY A 183 11.45 -7.25 14.95
N PHE A 184 11.64 -6.08 14.32
CA PHE A 184 11.23 -5.88 12.94
C PHE A 184 12.06 -6.78 12.03
N SER A 185 11.37 -7.58 11.20
CA SER A 185 11.99 -8.40 10.17
C SER A 185 11.28 -8.16 8.86
N ARG A 186 11.88 -7.34 8.00
CA ARG A 186 11.28 -6.89 6.74
C ARG A 186 10.83 -8.05 5.86
N GLU A 187 11.70 -9.04 5.66
CA GLU A 187 11.41 -10.18 4.77
C GLU A 187 10.36 -11.13 5.36
N ALA A 188 10.35 -11.35 6.68
CA ALA A 188 9.32 -12.17 7.33
C ALA A 188 7.93 -11.53 7.19
N ILE A 189 7.85 -10.21 7.41
CA ILE A 189 6.60 -9.45 7.34
C ILE A 189 6.09 -9.35 5.89
N LYS A 190 6.99 -9.14 4.93
CA LYS A 190 6.66 -8.90 3.50
C LYS A 190 5.78 -9.97 2.89
N SER A 191 6.04 -11.25 3.20
CA SER A 191 5.25 -12.38 2.65
C SER A 191 3.76 -12.31 3.04
N ASN A 192 3.47 -12.00 4.30
CA ASN A 192 2.11 -11.87 4.82
C ASN A 192 1.43 -10.59 4.30
N ILE A 193 2.17 -9.49 4.21
CA ILE A 193 1.66 -8.25 3.61
C ILE A 193 1.30 -8.48 2.14
N LEU A 194 2.15 -9.14 1.35
CA LEU A 194 1.85 -9.47 -0.05
C LEU A 194 0.54 -10.24 -0.19
N TYR A 195 0.29 -11.22 0.70
CA TYR A 195 -0.98 -11.95 0.71
C TYR A 195 -2.19 -11.04 0.96
N LEU A 196 -2.07 -10.04 1.83
CA LEU A 196 -3.13 -9.04 2.09
C LEU A 196 -3.37 -8.13 0.89
N TRP A 197 -2.35 -7.81 0.11
CA TRP A 197 -2.45 -6.91 -1.05
C TRP A 197 -2.88 -7.60 -2.34
N LYS A 198 -2.59 -8.90 -2.51
CA LYS A 198 -2.89 -9.65 -3.75
C LYS A 198 -4.33 -9.47 -4.26
N PRO A 199 -5.39 -9.51 -3.42
CA PRO A 199 -6.76 -9.36 -3.88
C PRO A 199 -7.22 -7.89 -4.08
N LEU A 200 -6.30 -6.91 -4.20
CA LEU A 200 -6.64 -5.48 -4.26
C LEU A 200 -7.62 -5.13 -5.39
N PHE A 201 -7.46 -5.78 -6.55
CA PHE A 201 -8.28 -5.59 -7.74
C PHE A 201 -9.28 -6.73 -7.98
N GLU A 202 -9.29 -7.75 -7.12
CA GLU A 202 -10.26 -8.83 -7.19
C GLU A 202 -11.64 -8.35 -6.72
N THR A 203 -12.69 -8.74 -7.43
CA THR A 203 -14.09 -8.46 -7.06
C THR A 203 -14.59 -9.36 -5.93
N SER A 204 -13.91 -10.47 -5.69
CA SER A 204 -14.17 -11.34 -4.54
C SER A 204 -13.44 -10.79 -3.31
N PRO A 205 -14.10 -10.70 -2.15
CA PRO A 205 -13.40 -10.38 -0.91
C PRO A 205 -12.27 -11.40 -0.69
N PRO A 206 -11.13 -10.96 -0.12
CA PRO A 206 -10.06 -11.85 0.26
C PRO A 206 -10.62 -12.98 1.11
N LYS A 207 -10.28 -14.24 0.82
CA LYS A 207 -10.50 -15.36 1.75
C LYS A 207 -9.56 -15.29 2.97
N VAL A 208 -9.15 -14.09 3.37
CA VAL A 208 -8.37 -13.90 4.58
C VAL A 208 -9.33 -14.19 5.71
N LYS A 209 -9.07 -15.28 6.45
CA LYS A 209 -9.77 -15.64 7.68
C LYS A 209 -9.48 -14.61 8.80
N VAL A 210 -9.61 -13.32 8.55
CA VAL A 210 -9.72 -12.35 9.64
C VAL A 210 -11.16 -12.42 10.10
N ILE A 211 -11.40 -13.35 11.02
CA ILE A 211 -12.66 -13.46 11.76
C ILE A 211 -12.86 -12.10 12.44
N ASN A 212 -13.76 -11.30 11.85
CA ASN A 212 -14.24 -10.01 12.33
C ASN A 212 -13.18 -8.89 12.53
N PRO A 213 -12.77 -8.18 11.44
CA PRO A 213 -11.82 -7.07 11.55
C PRO A 213 -12.30 -5.93 12.46
N LYS A 214 -13.61 -5.66 12.52
CA LYS A 214 -14.16 -4.59 13.37
C LYS A 214 -13.86 -4.83 14.85
N ASN A 215 -14.08 -6.06 15.34
CA ASN A 215 -13.77 -6.41 16.72
C ASN A 215 -12.27 -6.34 17.00
N ARG A 216 -11.42 -6.76 16.06
CA ARG A 216 -9.96 -6.68 16.22
C ARG A 216 -9.45 -5.25 16.26
N ILE A 217 -9.98 -4.36 15.43
CA ILE A 217 -9.70 -2.92 15.48
C ILE A 217 -10.08 -2.37 16.86
N LEU A 218 -11.29 -2.69 17.34
CA LEU A 218 -11.74 -2.24 18.65
C LEU A 218 -10.83 -2.74 19.79
N GLU A 219 -10.43 -4.01 19.75
CA GLU A 219 -9.51 -4.57 20.74
C GLU A 219 -8.11 -3.95 20.65
N MET A 220 -7.60 -3.66 19.45
CA MET A 220 -6.31 -2.97 19.26
C MET A 220 -6.33 -1.56 19.85
N PHE A 221 -7.42 -0.81 19.67
CA PHE A 221 -7.55 0.57 20.16
C PHE A 221 -8.13 0.70 21.57
N LYS A 222 -8.49 -0.42 22.21
CA LYS A 222 -9.02 -0.46 23.58
C LYS A 222 -8.18 0.32 24.60
N PRO A 223 -6.82 0.28 24.57
CA PRO A 223 -6.01 1.09 25.48
C PRO A 223 -6.25 2.59 25.37
N LEU A 224 -6.41 3.12 24.14
CA LEU A 224 -6.72 4.55 23.93
C LEU A 224 -8.14 4.90 24.40
N LEU A 225 -9.10 4.00 24.20
CA LEU A 225 -10.50 4.22 24.62
C LEU A 225 -10.64 4.27 26.14
N ILE A 226 -9.93 3.39 26.86
CA ILE A 226 -9.91 3.40 28.33
C ILE A 226 -9.31 4.71 28.83
N GLN A 227 -8.17 5.12 28.29
CA GLN A 227 -7.53 6.37 28.70
C GLN A 227 -8.42 7.59 28.41
N ALA A 228 -9.02 7.68 27.22
CA ALA A 228 -9.90 8.81 26.89
C ALA A 228 -11.08 8.92 27.88
N ARG A 229 -11.59 7.78 28.35
CA ARG A 229 -12.62 7.72 29.40
C ARG A 229 -12.07 8.18 30.75
N GLU A 230 -10.89 7.72 31.16
CA GLU A 230 -10.24 8.14 32.40
C GLU A 230 -9.94 9.65 32.42
N ASP A 231 -9.44 10.20 31.31
CA ASP A 231 -9.18 11.63 31.13
C ASP A 231 -10.49 12.44 31.21
N ALA A 232 -11.55 11.97 30.57
CA ALA A 232 -12.86 12.61 30.64
C ALA A 232 -13.45 12.58 32.05
N CYS A 233 -13.37 11.44 32.76
CA CYS A 233 -13.78 11.32 34.16
C CYS A 233 -12.98 12.26 35.06
N SER A 234 -11.66 12.35 34.87
CA SER A 234 -10.79 13.23 35.66
C SER A 234 -11.14 14.70 35.46
N ARG A 235 -11.40 15.12 34.21
CA ARG A 235 -11.87 16.49 33.90
C ARG A 235 -13.23 16.79 34.54
N LEU A 236 -14.16 15.84 34.50
CA LEU A 236 -15.47 15.99 35.13
C LEU A 236 -15.35 16.12 36.66
N ILE A 237 -14.54 15.28 37.31
CA ILE A 237 -14.31 15.37 38.76
C ILE A 237 -13.63 16.70 39.14
N ALA A 238 -12.68 17.18 38.34
CA ALA A 238 -12.05 18.47 38.55
C ALA A 238 -13.04 19.63 38.39
N SER A 239 -14.00 19.53 37.46
CA SER A 239 -15.06 20.53 37.28
C SER A 239 -16.14 20.54 38.36
N LEU A 240 -16.28 19.44 39.12
CA LEU A 240 -17.22 19.31 40.24
C LEU A 240 -16.65 19.79 41.58
N HIS A 241 -15.34 20.09 41.65
CA HIS A 241 -14.68 20.68 42.82
C HIS A 241 -14.67 22.22 42.81
N ILE A 242 -15.61 22.82 42.07
CA ILE A 242 -15.92 24.27 42.06
C ILE A 242 -17.25 24.45 42.80
#